data_AF-A0A4V3SDF5-F1
#
_entry.id   AF-A0A4V3SDF5-F1
#
_cell.length_a   1.000
_cell.length_b   1.000
_cell.length_c   1.000
_cell.angle_alpha   90.00
_cell.angle_beta   90.00
_cell.angle_gamma   90.00
#
_symmetry.space_group_name_H-M   'P 1'
#
loop_
_entity.id
_entity.type
_entity.pdbx_description
1 polymer ?
#
loop_
_entity_poly.entity_id
_entity_poly.type
_entity_poly.pdbx_seq_one_letter_code
_entity_poly.pdbx_strand_id
1 'polypeptide(L)'
;MEFDQTAGYASIKREFIKNVTTPLPKVPSNPSEGDVPVKRRRKQEKLATKSFGPMKLCPYVVTPFPELCSNQNNSILVSRACPFAEKGCRYSHDVQAALASKRPDISGNCPVLASMGRCVAGPFCRWASSHSMLDVSAVVTNEATESYHNSLTPEVRTLLYRRQYDFKRADAITRKYSIANKPHDNHYGAVPNGEPANGLELVPRIGMITDEDLIKPRPREKKQIDFVDKLYLAPLTTVGNLPFRRVCKRFGAEITCGEMALATQLLQGRQSEWALLRRHESEDLFGVQLCGGHVDTMTRAAQLVDEQCEVDFIDVNCGCPIDMIWRKGAGSGLLQHGSRLESIVRGMDSVLTTTQVTVKLRSGIREGKNTAHQLIPGLRQAGVSLITVHGRSREQRYTKLADWDYVRQCAEIARPTPVFGNGDILSLEDYVTHKECSGVSGVMIARGALIKPWLFTEIRDCRTWDISANERLDILRDFSNYGLELWGSDTRGVETTRRFLLEWLSFLYRYIPYGILERVPQRINERPPAYFGRNDLETLMASENCADWIRISEMLLGPVPDGFTFTPKHKANAYR
;
A
#
# COMPACT_ATOMS: atom_id res chain seq x y z
N MET A 1 33.45 15.44 -26.98
CA MET A 1 33.62 14.44 -25.91
C MET A 1 32.59 13.36 -26.18
N GLU A 2 33.00 12.20 -26.69
CA GLU A 2 32.10 11.04 -26.82
C GLU A 2 31.73 10.59 -25.41
N PHE A 3 30.45 10.71 -25.06
CA PHE A 3 29.95 10.13 -23.81
C PHE A 3 29.99 8.61 -23.97
N ASP A 4 30.80 7.95 -23.15
CA ASP A 4 30.79 6.49 -23.03
C ASP A 4 29.40 6.04 -22.56
N GLN A 5 28.63 5.45 -23.47
CA GLN A 5 27.25 5.00 -23.28
C GLN A 5 27.16 3.62 -22.59
N THR A 6 28.21 3.16 -21.89
CA THR A 6 28.19 1.85 -21.23
C THR A 6 27.90 1.92 -19.72
N ALA A 7 26.94 1.07 -19.31
CA ALA A 7 26.53 0.70 -17.95
C ALA A 7 26.14 1.82 -16.97
N GLY A 8 24.93 2.38 -17.14
CA GLY A 8 24.21 3.05 -16.05
C GLY A 8 23.44 4.30 -16.45
N TYR A 9 23.74 4.89 -17.61
CA TYR A 9 23.07 6.10 -18.09
C TYR A 9 22.01 5.81 -19.15
N ALA A 10 20.92 6.58 -19.11
CA ALA A 10 19.92 6.57 -20.19
C ALA A 10 20.46 7.37 -21.38
N SER A 11 20.23 6.88 -22.60
CA SER A 11 20.66 7.57 -23.82
C SER A 11 19.70 8.71 -24.13
N ILE A 12 20.17 9.95 -23.98
CA ILE A 12 19.40 11.18 -24.24
C ILE A 12 19.93 11.81 -25.53
N LYS A 13 19.02 12.27 -26.40
CA LYS A 13 19.41 13.00 -27.62
C LYS A 13 20.19 14.26 -27.27
N ARG A 14 21.24 14.55 -28.04
CA ARG A 14 22.27 15.55 -27.71
C ARG A 14 21.70 16.95 -27.47
N GLU A 15 20.68 17.34 -28.23
CA GLU A 15 20.03 18.66 -28.13
C GLU A 15 19.33 18.91 -26.79
N PHE A 16 19.01 17.86 -26.01
CA PHE A 16 18.41 17.99 -24.69
C PHE A 16 19.42 17.94 -23.55
N ILE A 17 20.68 17.57 -23.81
CA ILE A 17 21.69 17.41 -22.75
C ILE A 17 22.10 18.79 -22.23
N LYS A 18 22.07 18.98 -20.91
CA LYS A 18 22.65 20.16 -20.26
C LYS A 18 24.16 20.06 -20.35
N ASN A 19 24.81 21.06 -20.95
CA ASN A 19 26.27 21.17 -20.94
C ASN A 19 26.73 21.50 -19.52
N VAL A 20 26.87 20.47 -18.69
CA VAL A 20 27.42 20.58 -17.35
C VAL A 20 28.93 20.42 -17.47
N THR A 21 29.67 21.52 -17.48
CA THR A 21 31.12 21.53 -17.22
C THR A 21 31.33 21.19 -15.73
N THR A 22 31.15 19.92 -15.35
CA THR A 22 31.43 19.46 -13.99
C THR A 22 31.86 17.99 -14.03
N PRO A 23 32.91 17.59 -13.28
CA PRO A 23 33.52 16.27 -13.44
C PRO A 23 32.54 15.16 -13.08
N LEU A 24 32.67 14.03 -13.77
CA LEU A 24 31.99 12.77 -13.43
C LEU A 24 32.07 12.53 -11.90
N PRO A 25 30.96 12.16 -11.25
CA PRO A 25 30.97 11.88 -9.82
C PRO A 25 32.02 10.80 -9.54
N LYS A 26 33.04 11.15 -8.74
CA LYS A 26 34.02 10.18 -8.24
C LYS A 26 33.27 9.12 -7.44
N VAL A 27 33.47 7.86 -7.83
CA VAL A 27 33.10 6.69 -7.01
C VAL A 27 33.75 6.89 -5.64
N PRO A 28 32.99 7.01 -4.54
CA PRO A 28 33.60 7.08 -3.22
C PRO A 28 34.28 5.74 -2.94
N SER A 29 35.61 5.73 -2.91
CA SER A 29 36.38 4.62 -2.35
C SER A 29 35.95 4.42 -0.89
N ASN A 30 35.49 3.22 -0.56
CA ASN A 30 35.20 2.86 0.82
C ASN A 30 36.42 3.19 1.69
N PRO A 31 36.26 3.91 2.82
CA PRO A 31 37.31 3.95 3.82
C PRO A 31 37.49 2.53 4.36
N SER A 32 38.72 2.03 4.30
CA SER A 32 39.17 0.85 5.02
C SER A 32 38.80 0.95 6.50
N GLU A 33 38.35 -0.17 7.07
CA GLU A 33 38.14 -0.33 8.51
C GLU A 33 39.39 0.13 9.27
N GLY A 34 39.20 1.09 10.18
CA GLY A 34 40.26 1.64 11.01
C GLY A 34 39.73 2.74 11.94
N ASP A 35 39.46 2.35 13.17
CA ASP A 35 39.37 3.15 14.40
C ASP A 35 38.55 4.46 14.40
N VAL A 36 37.33 4.38 14.95
CA VAL A 36 36.62 5.57 15.48
C VAL A 36 36.51 5.47 17.00
N PRO A 37 37.08 6.42 17.76
CA PRO A 37 37.00 6.42 19.21
C PRO A 37 35.61 6.87 19.70
N VAL A 38 35.08 6.11 20.66
CA VAL A 38 33.83 6.38 21.37
C VAL A 38 33.98 7.63 22.24
N LYS A 39 33.34 8.75 21.85
CA LYS A 39 33.10 9.88 22.76
C LYS A 39 31.62 9.96 23.16
N ARG A 40 31.34 9.49 24.38
CA ARG A 40 30.12 9.78 25.14
C ARG A 40 30.01 11.29 25.37
N ARG A 41 28.99 11.93 24.80
CA ARG A 41 28.51 13.25 25.29
C ARG A 41 27.19 13.07 26.02
N ARG A 42 27.25 13.17 27.34
CA ARG A 42 26.08 13.44 28.19
C ARG A 42 25.59 14.84 27.85
N LYS A 43 24.33 14.97 27.41
CA LYS A 43 23.62 16.24 27.41
C LYS A 43 22.39 16.07 28.30
N GLN A 44 22.49 16.61 29.51
CA GLN A 44 21.33 16.94 30.33
C GLN A 44 20.57 18.04 29.58
N GLU A 45 19.42 17.72 29.02
CA GLU A 45 18.44 18.73 28.61
C GLU A 45 17.25 18.65 29.56
N LYS A 46 17.04 19.79 30.22
CA LYS A 46 15.99 20.07 31.18
C LYS A 46 14.62 19.76 30.58
N LEU A 47 13.71 19.28 31.42
CA LEU A 47 12.28 19.19 31.14
C LEU A 47 11.75 20.58 30.75
N ALA A 48 11.65 20.83 29.45
CA ALA A 48 10.73 21.81 28.91
C ALA A 48 9.37 21.13 28.77
N THR A 49 8.36 21.81 29.29
CA THR A 49 6.94 21.47 29.27
C THR A 49 6.51 20.92 27.91
N LYS A 50 5.76 19.81 27.93
CA LYS A 50 5.07 19.25 26.76
C LYS A 50 4.19 20.33 26.14
N SER A 51 4.65 20.98 25.08
CA SER A 51 3.76 21.69 24.18
C SER A 51 2.91 20.65 23.47
N PHE A 52 1.62 20.66 23.77
CA PHE A 52 0.66 19.86 23.04
C PHE A 52 0.72 20.27 21.56
N GLY A 53 0.62 19.28 20.66
CA GLY A 53 0.49 19.53 19.22
C GLY A 53 -0.70 20.44 18.90
N PRO A 54 -0.84 20.88 17.63
CA PRO A 54 -1.86 21.88 17.26
C PRO A 54 -3.23 21.50 17.81
N MET A 55 -3.91 22.47 18.44
CA MET A 55 -5.22 22.28 19.05
C MET A 55 -6.16 21.61 18.04
N LYS A 56 -6.59 20.38 18.35
CA LYS A 56 -7.58 19.67 17.55
C LYS A 56 -8.96 20.07 18.04
N LEU A 57 -9.82 20.54 17.14
CA LEU A 57 -11.22 20.80 17.44
C LEU A 57 -11.95 19.52 17.83
N CYS A 58 -12.94 19.68 18.70
CA CYS A 58 -13.79 18.61 19.16
C CYS A 58 -14.70 18.17 18.00
N PRO A 59 -14.70 16.89 17.61
CA PRO A 59 -15.51 16.40 16.50
C PRO A 59 -17.03 16.57 16.73
N TYR A 60 -17.45 16.74 17.99
CA TYR A 60 -18.85 17.00 18.35
C TYR A 60 -19.26 18.48 18.19
N VAL A 61 -18.30 19.40 18.04
CA VAL A 61 -18.53 20.86 18.04
C VAL A 61 -18.10 21.52 16.71
N VAL A 62 -17.70 20.73 15.71
CA VAL A 62 -17.38 21.28 14.38
C VAL A 62 -18.67 21.78 13.73
N THR A 63 -18.65 23.04 13.30
CA THR A 63 -19.83 23.86 12.96
C THR A 63 -20.60 23.46 11.70
N PRO A 64 -21.90 23.86 11.65
CA PRO A 64 -22.86 23.53 10.60
C PRO A 64 -22.80 24.52 9.41
N PHE A 65 -23.15 24.06 8.21
CA PHE A 65 -23.85 24.93 7.24
C PHE A 65 -25.32 25.05 7.70
N PRO A 66 -26.03 26.15 7.43
CA PRO A 66 -27.31 26.47 8.09
C PRO A 66 -28.36 25.36 7.93
N GLU A 67 -29.14 25.18 8.99
CA GLU A 67 -30.21 24.18 9.10
C GLU A 67 -31.24 24.30 7.97
N LEU A 68 -31.59 23.14 7.38
CA LEU A 68 -32.92 22.88 6.87
C LEU A 68 -33.46 21.65 7.61
N CYS A 69 -34.34 21.89 8.58
CA CYS A 69 -35.25 20.93 9.18
C CYS A 69 -36.36 20.64 8.13
N SER A 70 -36.87 19.43 7.89
CA SER A 70 -37.26 18.36 8.82
C SER A 70 -37.38 17.01 8.09
N ASN A 71 -37.00 15.94 8.79
CA ASN A 71 -37.28 14.51 8.57
C ASN A 71 -36.17 13.63 7.92
N GLN A 72 -35.52 12.90 8.83
CA GLN A 72 -35.14 11.47 8.80
C GLN A 72 -34.36 10.94 7.57
N ASN A 73 -33.03 10.88 7.69
CA ASN A 73 -32.26 9.66 8.00
C ASN A 73 -30.79 9.77 7.56
N ASN A 74 -29.88 9.51 8.50
CA ASN A 74 -28.47 9.13 8.33
C ASN A 74 -27.58 9.90 7.33
N SER A 75 -27.05 11.04 7.78
CA SER A 75 -25.62 11.35 7.57
C SER A 75 -25.08 12.09 8.81
N ILE A 76 -23.90 11.71 9.28
CA ILE A 76 -23.30 12.16 10.55
C ILE A 76 -22.87 13.63 10.43
N LEU A 77 -23.82 14.55 10.60
CA LEU A 77 -23.64 15.97 10.87
C LEU A 77 -24.83 16.44 11.71
N VAL A 78 -24.78 16.11 13.00
CA VAL A 78 -25.65 16.72 14.01
C VAL A 78 -24.71 17.45 14.96
N SER A 79 -24.96 18.74 15.20
CA SER A 79 -24.37 19.53 16.29
C SER A 79 -24.79 18.92 17.63
N ARG A 80 -24.20 17.78 17.99
CA ARG A 80 -24.43 17.15 19.29
C ARG A 80 -23.53 17.84 20.30
N ALA A 81 -24.11 18.37 21.37
CA ALA A 81 -23.34 18.83 22.52
C ALA A 81 -22.33 17.72 22.91
N CYS A 82 -21.06 18.09 23.00
CA CYS A 82 -20.00 17.13 23.30
C CYS A 82 -20.28 16.50 24.68
N PRO A 83 -20.44 15.17 24.79
CA PRO A 83 -20.74 14.51 26.06
C PRO A 83 -19.58 14.57 27.06
N PHE A 84 -18.43 15.08 26.61
CA PHE A 84 -17.22 15.27 27.40
C PHE A 84 -16.89 16.75 27.64
N ALA A 85 -17.69 17.71 27.15
CA ALA A 85 -17.39 19.14 27.29
C ALA A 85 -17.15 19.50 28.77
N GLU A 86 -18.07 19.08 29.64
CA GLU A 86 -18.02 19.31 31.08
C GLU A 86 -17.09 18.32 31.81
N LYS A 87 -16.73 17.19 31.18
CA LYS A 87 -15.86 16.14 31.76
C LYS A 87 -14.38 16.32 31.41
N GLY A 88 -13.98 17.49 30.94
CA GLY A 88 -12.61 17.79 30.53
C GLY A 88 -12.26 17.15 29.18
N CYS A 89 -13.00 17.51 28.14
CA CYS A 89 -12.70 17.03 26.78
C CYS A 89 -11.27 17.40 26.38
N ARG A 90 -10.56 16.45 25.76
CA ARG A 90 -9.18 16.64 25.28
C ARG A 90 -9.09 17.61 24.08
N TYR A 91 -10.21 17.92 23.43
CA TYR A 91 -10.26 18.69 22.19
C TYR A 91 -10.82 20.10 22.42
N SER A 92 -10.38 21.08 21.62
CA SER A 92 -10.87 22.46 21.70
C SER A 92 -12.31 22.57 21.21
N HIS A 93 -13.11 23.43 21.86
CA HIS A 93 -14.50 23.71 21.47
C HIS A 93 -14.65 25.11 20.85
N ASP A 94 -13.56 25.87 20.73
CA ASP A 94 -13.56 27.23 20.19
C ASP A 94 -13.36 27.21 18.66
N VAL A 95 -14.50 27.26 17.95
CA VAL A 95 -14.55 27.24 16.49
C VAL A 95 -14.00 28.53 15.89
N GLN A 96 -14.25 29.68 16.53
CA GLN A 96 -13.80 30.98 16.01
C GLN A 96 -12.29 31.09 16.07
N ALA A 97 -11.65 30.67 17.17
CA ALA A 97 -10.20 30.61 17.26
C ALA A 97 -9.60 29.64 16.22
N ALA A 98 -10.26 28.50 15.98
CA ALA A 98 -9.80 27.55 14.98
C ALA A 98 -9.91 28.10 13.55
N LEU A 99 -11.01 28.79 13.21
CA LEU A 99 -11.17 29.47 11.92
C LEU A 99 -10.17 30.63 11.76
N ALA A 100 -9.90 31.38 12.83
CA ALA A 100 -8.88 32.42 12.82
C ALA A 100 -7.46 31.87 12.58
N SER A 101 -7.19 30.64 13.03
CA SER A 101 -5.92 29.93 12.76
C SER A 101 -5.86 29.24 11.39
N LYS A 102 -6.97 29.21 10.64
CA LYS A 102 -7.04 28.60 9.31
C LYS A 102 -6.19 29.43 8.34
N ARG A 103 -5.45 28.74 7.47
CA ARG A 103 -4.66 29.40 6.41
C ARG A 103 -5.57 30.05 5.35
N PRO A 104 -5.06 30.99 4.54
CA PRO A 104 -5.81 31.60 3.44
C PRO A 104 -6.27 30.56 2.42
N ASP A 105 -7.49 30.64 1.91
CA ASP A 105 -8.01 29.64 0.96
C ASP A 105 -7.18 29.55 -0.33
N ILE A 106 -7.16 28.36 -0.90
CA ILE A 106 -6.56 28.04 -2.20
C ILE A 106 -7.57 28.44 -3.27
N SER A 107 -7.09 29.07 -4.34
CA SER A 107 -7.94 29.45 -5.48
C SER A 107 -8.48 28.23 -6.25
N GLY A 108 -9.58 28.43 -6.97
CA GLY A 108 -10.25 27.40 -7.76
C GLY A 108 -11.38 26.67 -7.00
N ASN A 109 -11.96 25.66 -7.65
CA ASN A 109 -13.10 24.92 -7.12
C ASN A 109 -12.65 23.78 -6.20
N CYS A 110 -13.40 23.55 -5.11
CA CYS A 110 -13.15 22.45 -4.19
C CYS A 110 -13.28 21.08 -4.89
N PRO A 111 -12.20 20.28 -4.99
CA PRO A 111 -12.26 19.00 -5.69
C PRO A 111 -13.23 18.00 -5.04
N VAL A 112 -13.28 18.00 -3.71
CA VAL A 112 -14.17 17.11 -2.93
C VAL A 112 -15.63 17.48 -3.14
N LEU A 113 -15.96 18.78 -3.18
CA LEU A 113 -17.32 19.23 -3.47
C LEU A 113 -17.72 18.84 -4.90
N ALA A 114 -16.82 19.05 -5.87
CA ALA A 114 -17.06 18.72 -7.27
C ALA A 114 -17.29 17.22 -7.51
N SER A 115 -16.57 16.34 -6.80
CA SER A 115 -16.70 14.89 -6.99
C SER A 115 -17.78 14.24 -6.15
N MET A 116 -17.95 14.66 -4.88
CA MET A 116 -18.89 14.02 -3.95
C MET A 116 -20.23 14.77 -3.81
N GLY A 117 -20.36 15.96 -4.41
CA GLY A 117 -21.52 16.85 -4.21
C GLY A 117 -21.62 17.44 -2.79
N ARG A 118 -20.72 17.06 -1.87
CA ARG A 118 -20.66 17.55 -0.49
C ARG A 118 -19.22 17.60 0.01
N CYS A 119 -18.90 18.61 0.82
CA CYS A 119 -17.57 18.73 1.43
C CYS A 119 -17.66 18.64 2.96
N VAL A 120 -17.24 17.51 3.52
CA VAL A 120 -17.27 17.25 4.98
C VAL A 120 -16.37 18.20 5.79
N ALA A 121 -15.38 18.83 5.15
CA ALA A 121 -14.52 19.83 5.79
C ALA A 121 -15.24 21.17 6.01
N GLY A 122 -16.34 21.43 5.29
CA GLY A 122 -17.17 22.63 5.42
C GLY A 122 -16.33 23.92 5.45
N PRO A 123 -16.47 24.79 6.48
CA PRO A 123 -15.73 26.05 6.55
C PRO A 123 -14.21 25.87 6.77
N PHE A 124 -13.77 24.69 7.23
CA PHE A 124 -12.34 24.35 7.37
C PHE A 124 -11.72 23.86 6.06
N CYS A 125 -12.51 23.67 5.00
CA CYS A 125 -12.01 23.34 3.68
C CYS A 125 -11.03 24.40 3.18
N ARG A 126 -9.92 23.97 2.57
CA ARG A 126 -8.92 24.85 1.97
C ARG A 126 -9.40 25.52 0.67
N TRP A 127 -10.56 25.15 0.15
CA TRP A 127 -11.25 25.79 -0.98
C TRP A 127 -12.64 26.32 -0.57
N ALA A 128 -12.83 26.68 0.69
CA ALA A 128 -14.14 27.08 1.21
C ALA A 128 -14.75 28.28 0.48
N SER A 129 -13.91 29.19 -0.06
CA SER A 129 -14.35 30.29 -0.92
C SER A 129 -15.13 29.88 -2.18
N SER A 130 -15.00 28.62 -2.63
CA SER A 130 -15.75 28.08 -3.77
C SER A 130 -17.09 27.45 -3.40
N HIS A 131 -17.40 27.29 -2.11
CA HIS A 131 -18.68 26.72 -1.67
C HIS A 131 -19.78 27.80 -1.73
N SER A 132 -20.92 27.53 -2.37
CA SER A 132 -22.07 28.44 -2.34
C SER A 132 -23.04 28.09 -1.19
N MET A 133 -23.92 29.04 -0.79
CA MET A 133 -24.99 28.74 0.19
C MET A 133 -26.09 27.80 -0.37
N LEU A 134 -26.19 27.66 -1.70
CA LEU A 134 -27.23 26.86 -2.38
C LEU A 134 -26.84 25.39 -2.58
N ASP A 135 -25.56 25.03 -2.39
CA ASP A 135 -25.07 23.65 -2.56
C ASP A 135 -25.56 22.69 -1.45
N VAL A 136 -26.36 23.17 -0.50
CA VAL A 136 -26.88 22.39 0.64
C VAL A 136 -28.30 21.89 0.41
N SER A 137 -29.10 22.53 -0.46
CA SER A 137 -30.51 22.19 -0.68
C SER A 137 -30.74 21.15 -1.79
N ALA A 138 -29.73 20.83 -2.59
CA ALA A 138 -29.83 19.82 -3.66
C ALA A 138 -29.55 18.38 -3.19
N VAL A 139 -29.27 18.15 -1.91
CA VAL A 139 -28.80 16.85 -1.37
C VAL A 139 -29.86 16.21 -0.47
N VAL A 140 -31.04 16.00 -1.01
CA VAL A 140 -32.01 15.03 -0.46
C VAL A 140 -32.55 14.26 -1.65
N THR A 141 -31.89 13.16 -2.03
CA THR A 141 -32.52 11.98 -2.70
C THR A 141 -31.54 10.92 -3.19
N ASN A 142 -30.23 11.18 -3.29
CA ASN A 142 -29.32 10.11 -3.68
C ASN A 142 -28.73 9.45 -2.43
N GLU A 143 -29.14 8.21 -2.18
CA GLU A 143 -28.39 7.26 -1.37
C GLU A 143 -26.96 7.22 -1.95
N ALA A 144 -26.08 8.08 -1.43
CA ALA A 144 -24.70 8.12 -1.87
C ALA A 144 -24.06 6.80 -1.44
N THR A 145 -23.95 5.86 -2.37
CA THR A 145 -23.12 4.66 -2.22
C THR A 145 -21.75 5.10 -1.75
N GLU A 146 -21.32 4.63 -0.57
CA GLU A 146 -20.00 4.98 -0.04
C GLU A 146 -18.94 4.38 -0.98
N SER A 147 -18.34 5.19 -1.86
CA SER A 147 -17.30 4.75 -2.80
C SER A 147 -16.04 4.18 -2.13
N TYR A 148 -15.91 4.31 -0.80
CA TYR A 148 -14.74 3.92 0.00
C TYR A 148 -15.10 2.90 1.07
N HIS A 149 -14.62 1.67 0.91
CA HIS A 149 -14.93 0.54 1.77
C HIS A 149 -13.83 0.28 2.82
N ASN A 150 -14.04 -0.75 3.66
CA ASN A 150 -13.09 -1.26 4.66
C ASN A 150 -12.72 -0.25 5.76
N SER A 151 -13.72 0.53 6.22
CA SER A 151 -13.61 1.36 7.43
C SER A 151 -13.54 0.49 8.68
N LEU A 152 -12.55 0.72 9.56
CA LEU A 152 -12.61 0.16 10.90
C LEU A 152 -13.70 0.86 11.72
N THR A 153 -14.77 0.15 12.03
CA THR A 153 -15.87 0.67 12.86
C THR A 153 -15.43 0.89 14.32
N PRO A 154 -16.00 1.89 15.03
CA PRO A 154 -15.69 2.13 16.44
C PRO A 154 -15.92 0.91 17.35
N GLU A 155 -16.91 0.08 17.02
CA GLU A 155 -17.33 -1.12 17.75
C GLU A 155 -16.25 -2.19 17.64
N VAL A 156 -15.85 -2.54 16.40
CA VAL A 156 -14.78 -3.52 16.15
C VAL A 156 -13.47 -3.03 16.74
N ARG A 157 -13.16 -1.73 16.61
CA ARG A 157 -11.96 -1.15 17.24
C ARG A 157 -11.96 -1.35 18.76
N THR A 158 -13.11 -1.13 19.40
CA THR A 158 -13.26 -1.33 20.85
C THR A 158 -13.04 -2.79 21.23
N LEU A 159 -13.62 -3.73 20.48
CA LEU A 159 -13.44 -5.17 20.67
C LEU A 159 -11.98 -5.58 20.54
N LEU A 160 -11.27 -5.12 19.51
CA LEU A 160 -9.85 -5.42 19.30
C LEU A 160 -8.98 -4.84 20.42
N TYR A 161 -9.22 -3.57 20.80
CA TYR A 161 -8.48 -2.91 21.87
C TYR A 161 -8.66 -3.61 23.22
N ARG A 162 -9.89 -4.06 23.53
CA ARG A 162 -10.21 -4.81 24.74
C ARG A 162 -9.85 -6.30 24.65
N ARG A 163 -9.35 -6.78 23.50
CA ARG A 163 -9.06 -8.20 23.22
C ARG A 163 -10.29 -9.11 23.40
N GLN A 164 -11.46 -8.59 23.01
CA GLN A 164 -12.77 -9.24 23.12
C GLN A 164 -13.34 -9.66 21.75
N TYR A 165 -12.60 -9.43 20.67
CA TYR A 165 -13.01 -9.90 19.34
C TYR A 165 -13.02 -11.43 19.29
N ASP A 166 -14.03 -12.03 18.66
CA ASP A 166 -14.22 -13.49 18.64
C ASP A 166 -13.31 -14.18 17.62
N PHE A 167 -12.23 -14.81 18.12
CA PHE A 167 -11.30 -15.60 17.32
C PHE A 167 -11.49 -17.12 17.50
N LYS A 168 -12.64 -17.59 18.00
CA LYS A 168 -12.86 -19.03 18.25
C LYS A 168 -12.59 -19.91 17.03
N ARG A 169 -12.92 -19.44 15.82
CA ARG A 169 -12.66 -20.16 14.55
C ARG A 169 -11.16 -20.32 14.29
N ALA A 170 -10.42 -19.22 14.25
CA ALA A 170 -8.97 -19.25 14.10
C ALA A 170 -8.27 -20.07 15.20
N ASP A 171 -8.74 -19.95 16.44
CA ASP A 171 -8.19 -20.66 17.60
C ASP A 171 -8.44 -22.16 17.56
N ALA A 172 -9.61 -22.59 17.07
CA ALA A 172 -9.90 -24.01 16.85
C ALA A 172 -8.99 -24.61 15.77
N ILE A 173 -8.78 -23.89 14.66
CA ILE A 173 -7.90 -24.32 13.56
C ILE A 173 -6.46 -24.43 14.05
N THR A 174 -5.95 -23.39 14.69
CA THR A 174 -4.56 -23.36 15.17
C THR A 174 -4.29 -24.46 16.20
N ARG A 175 -5.23 -24.73 17.12
CA ARG A 175 -5.12 -25.84 18.08
C ARG A 175 -4.99 -27.21 17.40
N LYS A 176 -5.75 -27.46 16.33
CA LYS A 176 -5.63 -28.72 15.56
C LYS A 176 -4.23 -28.88 14.97
N TYR A 177 -3.65 -27.82 14.40
CA TYR A 177 -2.28 -27.86 13.87
C TYR A 177 -1.22 -28.02 14.96
N SER A 178 -1.41 -27.44 16.14
CA SER A 178 -0.49 -27.65 17.27
C SER A 178 -0.52 -29.09 17.80
N ILE A 179 -1.67 -29.77 17.74
CA ILE A 179 -1.82 -31.18 18.13
C ILE A 179 -1.22 -32.12 17.08
N ALA A 180 -1.46 -31.85 15.79
CA ALA A 180 -0.95 -32.67 14.68
C ALA A 180 0.58 -32.58 14.51
N ASN A 181 1.22 -31.50 14.97
CA ASN A 181 2.67 -31.29 14.88
C ASN A 181 3.45 -31.67 16.15
N LYS A 182 2.84 -32.37 17.12
CA LYS A 182 3.64 -33.01 18.17
C LYS A 182 4.51 -34.10 17.53
N PRO A 183 5.82 -34.14 17.77
CA PRO A 183 6.62 -35.28 17.36
C PRO A 183 6.00 -36.54 17.97
N HIS A 184 5.83 -37.59 17.16
CA HIS A 184 5.60 -38.93 17.67
C HIS A 184 6.85 -39.32 18.49
N ASP A 185 6.83 -39.06 19.79
CA ASP A 185 7.72 -39.75 20.70
C ASP A 185 7.31 -41.22 20.67
N ASN A 186 8.08 -42.02 19.93
CA ASN A 186 8.14 -43.45 20.10
C ASN A 186 8.79 -43.73 21.47
N HIS A 187 8.02 -43.56 22.53
CA HIS A 187 8.30 -44.16 23.83
C HIS A 187 7.13 -45.05 24.21
N TYR A 188 7.38 -46.36 24.06
CA TYR A 188 6.68 -47.40 24.80
C TYR A 188 6.70 -47.05 26.28
N GLY A 189 5.52 -46.97 26.90
CA GLY A 189 5.36 -47.01 28.35
C GLY A 189 4.93 -45.68 28.99
N ALA A 190 3.62 -45.46 29.05
CA ALA A 190 2.89 -45.02 30.25
C ALA A 190 1.46 -44.68 29.84
N VAL A 191 0.49 -45.40 30.41
CA VAL A 191 -0.93 -45.01 30.37
C VAL A 191 -1.11 -43.92 31.44
N PRO A 192 -1.49 -42.68 31.10
CA PRO A 192 -1.98 -41.75 32.09
C PRO A 192 -3.51 -41.91 32.18
N ASN A 193 -3.97 -42.44 33.30
CA ASN A 193 -5.36 -42.31 33.73
C ASN A 193 -5.69 -40.81 33.82
N GLY A 194 -6.66 -40.35 33.05
CA GLY A 194 -7.16 -38.98 33.05
C GLY A 194 -8.52 -38.93 32.36
N GLU A 195 -9.50 -38.38 33.06
CA GLU A 195 -10.95 -38.40 32.84
C GLU A 195 -11.43 -38.02 31.41
N PRO A 196 -12.61 -38.51 30.98
CA PRO A 196 -13.17 -38.17 29.68
C PRO A 196 -13.45 -36.66 29.60
N ALA A 197 -12.97 -36.04 28.53
CA ALA A 197 -13.26 -34.66 28.20
C ALA A 197 -14.77 -34.43 28.16
N ASN A 198 -15.28 -33.57 29.05
CA ASN A 198 -16.64 -33.07 29.02
C ASN A 198 -16.96 -32.55 27.61
N GLY A 199 -17.93 -33.20 26.97
CA GLY A 199 -18.52 -32.75 25.72
C GLY A 199 -18.99 -31.31 25.88
N LEU A 200 -18.60 -30.46 24.94
CA LEU A 200 -19.17 -29.13 24.80
C LEU A 200 -20.65 -29.30 24.46
N GLU A 201 -21.52 -29.11 25.45
CA GLU A 201 -22.95 -28.90 25.23
C GLU A 201 -23.10 -27.69 24.29
N LEU A 202 -23.57 -27.97 23.07
CA LEU A 202 -24.01 -26.98 22.10
C LEU A 202 -25.24 -26.31 22.69
N VAL A 203 -25.07 -25.12 23.27
CA VAL A 203 -26.21 -24.26 23.62
C VAL A 203 -26.93 -23.91 22.31
N PRO A 204 -28.20 -24.31 22.11
CA PRO A 204 -28.93 -24.00 20.90
C PRO A 204 -29.16 -22.49 20.84
N ARG A 205 -28.66 -21.83 19.79
CA ARG A 205 -29.05 -20.46 19.49
C ARG A 205 -30.46 -20.50 18.90
N ILE A 206 -31.43 -20.00 19.65
CA ILE A 206 -32.81 -19.84 19.15
C ILE A 206 -32.85 -18.53 18.38
N GLY A 207 -33.01 -18.61 17.06
CA GLY A 207 -33.10 -17.49 16.13
C GLY A 207 -33.42 -18.00 14.71
N MET A 208 -33.76 -17.11 13.78
CA MET A 208 -33.92 -17.48 12.37
C MET A 208 -32.59 -18.00 11.85
N ILE A 209 -32.59 -19.25 11.37
CA ILE A 209 -31.47 -19.86 10.68
C ILE A 209 -31.52 -19.37 9.24
N THR A 210 -30.46 -18.70 8.78
CA THR A 210 -30.32 -18.33 7.38
C THR A 210 -29.65 -19.47 6.61
N ASP A 211 -29.84 -19.53 5.29
CA ASP A 211 -29.17 -20.56 4.46
C ASP A 211 -27.64 -20.45 4.55
N GLU A 212 -27.11 -19.24 4.81
CA GLU A 212 -25.69 -19.00 5.07
C GLU A 212 -25.19 -19.64 6.38
N ASP A 213 -26.06 -19.86 7.37
CA ASP A 213 -25.70 -20.50 8.65
C ASP A 213 -25.60 -22.03 8.55
N LEU A 214 -26.32 -22.64 7.60
CA LEU A 214 -26.35 -24.10 7.39
C LEU A 214 -25.39 -24.57 6.30
N ILE A 215 -25.16 -23.75 5.28
CA ILE A 215 -24.38 -24.13 4.10
C ILE A 215 -23.07 -23.34 4.11
N LYS A 216 -22.06 -23.87 4.80
CA LYS A 216 -20.68 -23.39 4.62
C LYS A 216 -20.20 -23.85 3.25
N PRO A 217 -19.75 -22.93 2.36
CA PRO A 217 -19.16 -23.35 1.11
C PRO A 217 -17.99 -24.28 1.41
N ARG A 218 -17.98 -25.45 0.78
CA ARG A 218 -16.80 -26.32 0.80
C ARG A 218 -15.62 -25.53 0.25
N PRO A 219 -14.35 -25.89 0.55
CA PRO A 219 -13.19 -25.21 -0.05
C PRO A 219 -13.26 -25.07 -1.59
N ARG A 220 -13.91 -26.03 -2.25
CA ARG A 220 -14.20 -26.04 -3.70
C ARG A 220 -15.26 -25.03 -4.18
N GLU A 221 -16.04 -24.45 -3.28
CA GLU A 221 -17.12 -23.50 -3.54
C GLU A 221 -16.70 -22.04 -3.27
N LYS A 222 -15.46 -21.81 -2.82
CA LYS A 222 -14.87 -20.45 -2.76
C LYS A 222 -14.80 -19.86 -4.17
N LYS A 223 -15.16 -18.58 -4.29
CA LYS A 223 -15.08 -17.81 -5.56
C LYS A 223 -13.68 -17.96 -6.14
N GLN A 224 -13.59 -18.68 -7.25
CA GLN A 224 -12.34 -18.80 -8.00
C GLN A 224 -12.04 -17.47 -8.69
N ILE A 225 -10.78 -17.07 -8.67
CA ILE A 225 -10.31 -15.84 -9.29
C ILE A 225 -9.46 -16.27 -10.47
N ASP A 226 -9.85 -15.81 -11.65
CA ASP A 226 -8.99 -15.94 -12.82
C ASP A 226 -7.93 -14.85 -12.78
N PHE A 227 -6.69 -15.26 -12.48
CA PHE A 227 -5.55 -14.37 -12.47
C PHE A 227 -4.87 -14.28 -13.84
N VAL A 228 -5.17 -15.18 -14.78
CA VAL A 228 -4.38 -15.33 -16.01
C VAL A 228 -4.45 -14.06 -16.85
N ASP A 229 -3.29 -13.64 -17.35
CA ASP A 229 -3.09 -12.47 -18.21
C ASP A 229 -3.50 -11.10 -17.65
N LYS A 230 -3.93 -11.05 -16.38
CA LYS A 230 -4.33 -9.80 -15.74
C LYS A 230 -3.16 -8.89 -15.40
N LEU A 231 -3.36 -7.60 -15.59
CA LEU A 231 -2.38 -6.57 -15.22
C LEU A 231 -2.42 -6.28 -13.72
N TYR A 232 -1.38 -6.71 -13.00
CA TYR A 232 -1.32 -6.63 -11.54
C TYR A 232 -0.35 -5.55 -11.05
N LEU A 233 -0.90 -4.52 -10.39
CA LEU A 233 -0.13 -3.55 -9.60
C LEU A 233 0.38 -4.18 -8.30
N ALA A 234 1.70 -4.17 -8.11
CA ALA A 234 2.33 -4.68 -6.90
C ALA A 234 1.90 -3.91 -5.63
N PRO A 235 1.91 -4.57 -4.45
CA PRO A 235 1.83 -3.86 -3.17
C PRO A 235 3.12 -3.08 -2.93
N LEU A 236 3.01 -1.75 -2.75
CA LEU A 236 4.14 -0.82 -2.70
C LEU A 236 4.11 0.02 -1.41
N THR A 237 4.91 -0.33 -0.40
CA THR A 237 4.91 0.41 0.88
C THR A 237 5.23 1.91 0.70
N THR A 238 4.47 2.75 1.39
CA THR A 238 4.40 4.22 1.35
C THR A 238 3.69 4.79 0.12
N VAL A 239 3.93 4.25 -1.07
CA VAL A 239 3.53 4.89 -2.35
C VAL A 239 2.37 4.18 -3.07
N GLY A 240 2.07 2.94 -2.72
CA GLY A 240 0.93 2.14 -3.20
C GLY A 240 -0.37 2.40 -2.43
N ASN A 241 -0.53 3.61 -1.92
CA ASN A 241 -1.74 4.04 -1.22
C ASN A 241 -2.93 4.09 -2.18
N LEU A 242 -4.15 4.14 -1.62
CA LEU A 242 -5.38 4.06 -2.40
C LEU A 242 -5.48 5.11 -3.54
N PRO A 243 -5.15 6.40 -3.34
CA PRO A 243 -5.10 7.37 -4.44
C PRO A 243 -4.22 6.94 -5.62
N PHE A 244 -3.02 6.41 -5.35
CA PHE A 244 -2.13 5.91 -6.40
C PHE A 244 -2.71 4.68 -7.12
N ARG A 245 -3.35 3.76 -6.38
CA ARG A 245 -4.00 2.59 -6.99
C ARG A 245 -5.16 3.00 -7.89
N ARG A 246 -5.95 4.01 -7.51
CA ARG A 246 -7.00 4.59 -8.37
C ARG A 246 -6.45 5.18 -9.66
N VAL A 247 -5.32 5.90 -9.59
CA VAL A 247 -4.61 6.37 -10.81
C VAL A 247 -4.24 5.18 -11.70
N CYS A 248 -3.68 4.10 -11.14
CA CYS A 248 -3.33 2.91 -11.92
C CYS A 248 -4.57 2.19 -12.49
N LYS A 249 -5.70 2.13 -11.76
CA LYS A 249 -6.98 1.61 -12.27
C LYS A 249 -7.44 2.38 -13.50
N ARG A 250 -7.37 3.72 -13.49
CA ARG A 250 -7.69 4.56 -14.66
C ARG A 250 -6.83 4.20 -15.89
N PHE A 251 -5.58 3.80 -15.67
CA PHE A 251 -4.67 3.36 -16.74
C PHE A 251 -4.78 1.87 -17.12
N GLY A 252 -5.72 1.13 -16.55
CA GLY A 252 -5.99 -0.25 -16.92
C GLY A 252 -5.33 -1.32 -16.05
N ALA A 253 -4.85 -0.98 -14.84
CA ALA A 253 -4.55 -2.01 -13.86
C ALA A 253 -5.83 -2.81 -13.56
N GLU A 254 -5.76 -4.13 -13.57
CA GLU A 254 -6.91 -5.00 -13.31
C GLU A 254 -6.91 -5.49 -11.87
N ILE A 255 -5.74 -5.89 -11.37
CA ILE A 255 -5.54 -6.34 -9.99
C ILE A 255 -4.80 -5.25 -9.21
N THR A 256 -5.34 -4.87 -8.07
CA THR A 256 -4.67 -4.00 -7.11
C THR A 256 -4.50 -4.70 -5.77
N CYS A 257 -3.44 -4.35 -5.06
CA CYS A 257 -3.20 -4.86 -3.72
C CYS A 257 -2.77 -3.72 -2.79
N GLY A 258 -3.36 -3.68 -1.60
CA GLY A 258 -3.03 -2.71 -0.57
C GLY A 258 -1.56 -2.79 -0.15
N GLU A 259 -1.08 -1.75 0.53
CA GLU A 259 0.25 -1.79 1.11
C GLU A 259 0.36 -2.91 2.15
N MET A 260 1.59 -3.37 2.39
CA MET A 260 1.86 -4.40 3.40
C MET A 260 1.38 -3.97 4.79
N ALA A 261 0.38 -4.68 5.31
CA ALA A 261 -0.15 -4.51 6.65
C ALA A 261 0.42 -5.55 7.63
N LEU A 262 0.86 -5.10 8.80
CA LEU A 262 1.36 -5.95 9.88
C LEU A 262 0.19 -6.58 10.64
N ALA A 263 0.09 -7.90 10.57
CA ALA A 263 -1.01 -8.67 11.18
C ALA A 263 -1.19 -8.35 12.68
N THR A 264 -0.10 -8.20 13.43
CA THR A 264 -0.15 -7.85 14.85
C THR A 264 -0.73 -6.46 15.12
N GLN A 265 -0.52 -5.49 14.23
CA GLN A 265 -1.04 -4.14 14.38
C GLN A 265 -2.52 -4.06 14.01
N LEU A 266 -2.96 -4.86 13.04
CA LEU A 266 -4.39 -5.01 12.72
C LEU A 266 -5.16 -5.59 13.90
N LEU A 267 -4.66 -6.67 14.50
CA LEU A 267 -5.26 -7.30 15.69
C LEU A 267 -5.29 -6.37 16.91
N GLN A 268 -4.41 -5.36 16.97
CA GLN A 268 -4.41 -4.33 18.01
C GLN A 268 -5.38 -3.17 17.72
N GLY A 269 -6.09 -3.18 16.59
CA GLY A 269 -7.00 -2.10 16.19
C GLY A 269 -6.29 -0.79 15.85
N ARG A 270 -5.02 -0.83 15.42
CA ARG A 270 -4.26 0.38 15.09
C ARG A 270 -4.77 1.02 13.81
N GLN A 271 -5.37 2.20 13.94
CA GLN A 271 -6.05 2.88 12.83
C GLN A 271 -5.15 3.17 11.63
N SER A 272 -3.86 3.45 11.85
CA SER A 272 -2.89 3.66 10.76
C SER A 272 -2.67 2.41 9.91
N GLU A 273 -2.77 1.22 10.52
CA GLU A 273 -2.60 -0.05 9.81
C GLU A 273 -3.89 -0.40 9.04
N TRP A 274 -5.04 -0.17 9.66
CA TRP A 274 -6.36 -0.35 9.03
C TRP A 274 -6.59 0.57 7.84
N ALA A 275 -5.96 1.75 7.82
CA ALA A 275 -5.99 2.65 6.66
C ALA A 275 -5.38 2.01 5.38
N LEU A 276 -4.53 0.99 5.52
CA LEU A 276 -3.90 0.29 4.38
C LEU A 276 -4.88 -0.68 3.69
N LEU A 277 -5.96 -1.07 4.37
CA LEU A 277 -6.96 -2.05 3.91
C LEU A 277 -8.09 -1.39 3.11
N ARG A 278 -8.08 -0.05 3.02
CA ARG A 278 -9.09 0.74 2.30
C ARG A 278 -9.15 0.34 0.83
N ARG A 279 -10.38 0.14 0.35
CA ARG A 279 -10.74 -0.14 -1.04
C ARG A 279 -11.59 0.99 -1.59
N HIS A 280 -11.45 1.29 -2.87
CA HIS A 280 -12.40 2.13 -3.61
C HIS A 280 -13.26 1.26 -4.53
N GLU A 281 -14.51 1.64 -4.80
CA GLU A 281 -15.45 0.91 -5.68
C GLU A 281 -14.86 0.63 -7.08
N SER A 282 -13.98 1.50 -7.57
CA SER A 282 -13.29 1.33 -8.84
C SER A 282 -12.26 0.18 -8.86
N GLU A 283 -11.98 -0.49 -7.73
CA GLU A 283 -11.05 -1.62 -7.64
C GLU A 283 -11.83 -2.93 -7.79
N ASP A 284 -11.93 -3.46 -9.02
CA ASP A 284 -12.73 -4.67 -9.32
C ASP A 284 -12.19 -5.94 -8.65
N LEU A 285 -10.86 -6.10 -8.63
CA LEU A 285 -10.16 -7.21 -7.99
C LEU A 285 -9.10 -6.66 -7.04
N PHE A 286 -9.42 -6.69 -5.75
CA PHE A 286 -8.60 -6.07 -4.71
C PHE A 286 -8.13 -7.08 -3.67
N GLY A 287 -6.83 -7.02 -3.34
CA GLY A 287 -6.25 -7.81 -2.27
C GLY A 287 -5.64 -7.00 -1.14
N VAL A 288 -5.53 -7.62 0.03
CA VAL A 288 -4.79 -7.09 1.19
C VAL A 288 -3.53 -7.92 1.41
N GLN A 289 -2.37 -7.27 1.48
CA GLN A 289 -1.13 -7.96 1.79
C GLN A 289 -0.86 -7.95 3.30
N LEU A 290 -0.81 -9.14 3.91
CA LEU A 290 -0.49 -9.33 5.32
C LEU A 290 0.99 -9.72 5.52
N CYS A 291 1.58 -9.19 6.59
CA CYS A 291 2.92 -9.55 7.03
C CYS A 291 2.91 -9.98 8.51
N GLY A 292 3.39 -11.20 8.75
CA GLY A 292 3.54 -11.80 10.07
C GLY A 292 4.37 -13.09 9.98
N GLY A 293 4.81 -13.59 11.13
CA GLY A 293 5.71 -14.75 11.20
C GLY A 293 5.13 -15.96 11.92
N HIS A 294 3.90 -15.89 12.43
CA HIS A 294 3.30 -16.92 13.29
C HIS A 294 1.91 -17.32 12.77
N VAL A 295 1.62 -18.63 12.85
CA VAL A 295 0.40 -19.25 12.32
C VAL A 295 -0.85 -18.70 13.02
N ASP A 296 -0.83 -18.60 14.34
CA ASP A 296 -1.93 -18.08 15.16
C ASP A 296 -2.28 -16.63 14.78
N THR A 297 -1.26 -15.79 14.66
CA THR A 297 -1.41 -14.36 14.38
C THR A 297 -1.92 -14.14 12.96
N MET A 298 -1.35 -14.84 11.97
CA MET A 298 -1.76 -14.72 10.57
C MET A 298 -3.18 -15.28 10.35
N THR A 299 -3.52 -16.40 10.99
CA THR A 299 -4.86 -17.00 10.89
C THR A 299 -5.92 -16.09 11.51
N ARG A 300 -5.67 -15.53 12.71
CA ARG A 300 -6.58 -14.55 13.32
C ARG A 300 -6.72 -13.28 12.47
N ALA A 301 -5.62 -12.77 11.92
CA ALA A 301 -5.68 -11.59 11.06
C ALA A 301 -6.45 -11.87 9.77
N ALA A 302 -6.30 -13.06 9.19
CA ALA A 302 -7.08 -13.48 8.02
C ALA A 302 -8.58 -13.56 8.33
N GLN A 303 -8.96 -14.17 9.45
CA GLN A 303 -10.35 -14.18 9.91
C GLN A 303 -10.91 -12.75 10.07
N LEU A 304 -10.14 -11.87 10.71
CA LEU A 304 -10.56 -10.49 10.95
C LEU A 304 -10.76 -9.71 9.64
N VAL A 305 -9.89 -9.92 8.65
CA VAL A 305 -10.02 -9.27 7.34
C VAL A 305 -11.21 -9.84 6.57
N ASP A 306 -11.42 -11.16 6.56
CA ASP A 306 -12.56 -11.82 5.89
C ASP A 306 -13.91 -11.37 6.45
N GLU A 307 -13.97 -11.11 7.77
CA GLU A 307 -15.21 -10.71 8.45
C GLU A 307 -15.51 -9.21 8.39
N GLN A 308 -14.49 -8.35 8.21
CA GLN A 308 -14.62 -6.89 8.36
C GLN A 308 -14.26 -6.10 7.11
N CYS A 309 -13.79 -6.75 6.05
CA CYS A 309 -13.36 -6.10 4.82
C CYS A 309 -13.91 -6.81 3.58
N GLU A 310 -14.21 -6.03 2.56
CA GLU A 310 -14.46 -6.48 1.19
C GLU A 310 -13.13 -6.66 0.46
N VAL A 311 -12.65 -7.90 0.38
CA VAL A 311 -11.41 -8.28 -0.31
C VAL A 311 -11.64 -9.54 -1.15
N ASP A 312 -10.96 -9.64 -2.29
CA ASP A 312 -11.03 -10.82 -3.15
C ASP A 312 -9.95 -11.85 -2.76
N PHE A 313 -8.78 -11.38 -2.31
CA PHE A 313 -7.70 -12.24 -1.83
C PHE A 313 -6.89 -11.60 -0.70
N ILE A 314 -6.22 -12.45 0.09
CA ILE A 314 -5.23 -12.04 1.09
C ILE A 314 -3.87 -12.58 0.66
N ASP A 315 -2.92 -11.66 0.46
CA ASP A 315 -1.54 -11.99 0.05
C ASP A 315 -0.61 -12.10 1.26
N VAL A 316 0.15 -13.18 1.35
CA VAL A 316 1.18 -13.35 2.39
C VAL A 316 2.49 -12.74 1.89
N ASN A 317 2.96 -11.69 2.57
CA ASN A 317 4.25 -11.09 2.26
C ASN A 317 5.40 -11.98 2.77
N CYS A 318 6.11 -12.61 1.83
CA CYS A 318 7.35 -13.33 2.08
C CYS A 318 8.56 -12.66 1.39
N GLY A 319 8.43 -11.39 1.00
CA GLY A 319 9.42 -10.68 0.18
C GLY A 319 10.03 -9.44 0.81
N CYS A 320 9.41 -8.87 1.85
CA CYS A 320 9.86 -7.62 2.47
C CYS A 320 11.25 -7.80 3.12
N PRO A 321 12.27 -7.02 2.70
CA PRO A 321 13.64 -7.20 3.17
C PRO A 321 13.98 -6.41 4.45
N ILE A 322 13.02 -5.67 5.03
CA ILE A 322 13.24 -4.77 6.18
C ILE A 322 13.76 -5.58 7.37
N ASP A 323 14.93 -5.21 7.90
CA ASP A 323 15.64 -5.98 8.93
C ASP A 323 14.81 -6.16 10.20
N MET A 324 14.04 -5.15 10.61
CA MET A 324 13.15 -5.24 11.77
C MET A 324 12.04 -6.30 11.60
N ILE A 325 11.55 -6.47 10.36
CA ILE A 325 10.52 -7.47 10.04
C ILE A 325 11.17 -8.85 9.91
N TRP A 326 12.30 -8.92 9.21
CA TRP A 326 13.07 -10.14 9.01
C TRP A 326 13.51 -10.78 10.33
N ARG A 327 14.03 -9.98 11.28
CA ARG A 327 14.44 -10.45 12.62
C ARG A 327 13.30 -11.05 13.44
N LYS A 328 12.04 -10.69 13.14
CA LYS A 328 10.83 -11.27 13.76
C LYS A 328 10.35 -12.54 13.04
N GLY A 329 11.11 -13.05 12.07
CA GLY A 329 10.73 -14.22 11.28
C GLY A 329 9.59 -13.98 10.29
N ALA A 330 9.30 -12.71 9.97
CA ALA A 330 8.26 -12.31 9.01
C ALA A 330 8.89 -11.76 7.71
N GLY A 331 8.06 -11.45 6.71
CA GLY A 331 8.54 -10.95 5.41
C GLY A 331 9.47 -11.98 4.77
N SER A 332 10.62 -11.53 4.24
CA SER A 332 11.61 -12.46 3.67
C SER A 332 12.14 -13.49 4.67
N GLY A 333 11.97 -13.31 5.99
CA GLY A 333 12.38 -14.29 7.00
C GLY A 333 11.66 -15.64 6.86
N LEU A 334 10.47 -15.65 6.28
CA LEU A 334 9.72 -16.88 6.01
C LEU A 334 10.37 -17.78 4.95
N LEU A 335 11.24 -17.23 4.09
CA LEU A 335 11.92 -17.99 3.03
C LEU A 335 12.87 -19.07 3.56
N GLN A 336 13.26 -18.99 4.85
CA GLN A 336 14.10 -19.99 5.51
C GLN A 336 13.29 -21.01 6.32
N HIS A 337 11.97 -20.85 6.38
CA HIS A 337 11.08 -21.61 7.26
C HIS A 337 9.87 -22.15 6.48
N GLY A 338 10.12 -23.02 5.49
CA GLY A 338 9.09 -23.56 4.60
C GLY A 338 7.91 -24.20 5.31
N SER A 339 8.17 -25.09 6.27
CA SER A 339 7.10 -25.74 7.06
C SER A 339 6.21 -24.75 7.82
N ARG A 340 6.79 -23.66 8.32
CA ARG A 340 6.05 -22.58 8.99
C ARG A 340 5.20 -21.79 7.98
N LEU A 341 5.77 -21.46 6.82
CA LEU A 341 5.05 -20.78 5.75
C LEU A 341 3.86 -21.62 5.25
N GLU A 342 4.06 -22.92 5.02
CA GLU A 342 2.99 -23.85 4.68
C GLU A 342 1.90 -23.88 5.75
N SER A 343 2.29 -23.95 7.03
CA SER A 343 1.34 -23.92 8.15
C SER A 343 0.55 -22.61 8.21
N ILE A 344 1.19 -21.47 7.91
CA ILE A 344 0.52 -20.16 7.81
C ILE A 344 -0.53 -20.19 6.70
N VAL A 345 -0.15 -20.62 5.50
CA VAL A 345 -1.07 -20.67 4.34
C VAL A 345 -2.25 -21.59 4.61
N ARG A 346 -1.99 -22.80 5.14
CA ARG A 346 -3.06 -23.75 5.50
C ARG A 346 -3.99 -23.20 6.58
N GLY A 347 -3.43 -22.57 7.62
CA GLY A 347 -4.22 -21.97 8.70
C GLY A 347 -5.12 -20.85 8.18
N MET A 348 -4.58 -19.96 7.34
CA MET A 348 -5.34 -18.89 6.70
C MET A 348 -6.41 -19.45 5.78
N ASP A 349 -6.08 -20.33 4.84
CA ASP A 349 -7.06 -20.88 3.91
C ASP A 349 -8.20 -21.62 4.64
N SER A 350 -7.89 -22.33 5.71
CA SER A 350 -8.89 -23.04 6.53
C SER A 350 -9.87 -22.12 7.26
N VAL A 351 -9.48 -20.88 7.57
CA VAL A 351 -10.34 -19.94 8.30
C VAL A 351 -11.17 -19.08 7.36
N LEU A 352 -10.69 -18.79 6.15
CA LEU A 352 -11.37 -17.93 5.17
C LEU A 352 -12.59 -18.60 4.58
N THR A 353 -13.67 -17.83 4.40
CA THR A 353 -14.95 -18.31 3.86
C THR A 353 -15.09 -18.07 2.36
N THR A 354 -14.77 -16.86 1.91
CA THR A 354 -14.96 -16.41 0.52
C THR A 354 -13.64 -16.00 -0.12
N THR A 355 -12.71 -15.51 0.69
CA THR A 355 -11.42 -14.97 0.27
C THR A 355 -10.39 -16.06 -0.03
N GLN A 356 -9.56 -15.86 -1.05
CA GLN A 356 -8.44 -16.76 -1.39
C GLN A 356 -7.10 -16.30 -0.81
N VAL A 357 -6.16 -17.23 -0.61
CA VAL A 357 -4.80 -16.92 -0.17
C VAL A 357 -3.84 -16.89 -1.36
N THR A 358 -3.05 -15.82 -1.48
CA THR A 358 -1.92 -15.71 -2.41
C THR A 358 -0.62 -15.53 -1.65
N VAL A 359 0.54 -15.76 -2.29
CA VAL A 359 1.85 -15.60 -1.65
C VAL A 359 2.80 -14.85 -2.55
N LYS A 360 3.49 -13.83 -2.01
CA LYS A 360 4.56 -13.11 -2.71
C LYS A 360 5.94 -13.44 -2.15
N LEU A 361 6.76 -14.11 -2.95
CA LEU A 361 8.12 -14.54 -2.64
C LEU A 361 9.19 -13.62 -3.28
N ARG A 362 10.41 -13.75 -2.77
CA ARG A 362 11.67 -13.38 -3.46
C ARG A 362 12.39 -14.67 -3.86
N SER A 363 13.40 -14.57 -4.73
CA SER A 363 14.15 -15.75 -5.20
C SER A 363 14.84 -16.51 -4.05
N GLY A 364 15.27 -15.79 -3.00
CA GLY A 364 15.91 -16.33 -1.82
C GLY A 364 16.35 -15.22 -0.87
N ILE A 365 17.13 -15.58 0.16
CA ILE A 365 17.73 -14.60 1.08
C ILE A 365 19.03 -14.04 0.49
N ARG A 366 19.95 -14.92 0.11
CA ARG A 366 21.31 -14.55 -0.28
C ARG A 366 21.48 -14.47 -1.79
N GLU A 367 22.36 -13.58 -2.24
CA GLU A 367 22.75 -13.56 -3.65
C GLU A 367 23.39 -14.90 -4.07
N GLY A 368 23.08 -15.37 -5.28
CA GLY A 368 23.56 -16.65 -5.81
C GLY A 368 22.99 -17.91 -5.15
N LYS A 369 22.10 -17.78 -4.15
CA LYS A 369 21.45 -18.91 -3.47
C LYS A 369 19.94 -18.76 -3.49
N ASN A 370 19.35 -19.12 -4.63
CA ASN A 370 17.91 -19.11 -4.80
C ASN A 370 17.27 -20.34 -4.11
N THR A 371 16.19 -20.12 -3.37
CA THR A 371 15.51 -21.15 -2.56
C THR A 371 13.99 -21.19 -2.76
N ALA A 372 13.40 -20.22 -3.48
CA ALA A 372 11.94 -20.15 -3.66
C ALA A 372 11.35 -21.44 -4.28
N HIS A 373 12.03 -22.02 -5.27
CA HIS A 373 11.68 -23.28 -5.91
C HIS A 373 11.44 -24.46 -4.95
N GLN A 374 12.13 -24.48 -3.79
CA GLN A 374 11.97 -25.53 -2.78
C GLN A 374 10.69 -25.36 -1.96
N LEU A 375 10.16 -24.13 -1.87
CA LEU A 375 8.97 -23.80 -1.08
C LEU A 375 7.68 -24.00 -1.88
N ILE A 376 7.75 -23.84 -3.21
CA ILE A 376 6.59 -23.86 -4.12
C ILE A 376 5.76 -25.15 -4.01
N PRO A 377 6.34 -26.37 -3.98
CA PRO A 377 5.55 -27.59 -3.86
C PRO A 377 4.70 -27.63 -2.58
N GLY A 378 5.28 -27.21 -1.45
CA GLY A 378 4.57 -27.14 -0.17
C GLY A 378 3.45 -26.11 -0.18
N LEU A 379 3.69 -24.94 -0.77
CA LEU A 379 2.68 -23.88 -0.95
C LEU A 379 1.49 -24.36 -1.81
N ARG A 380 1.77 -25.09 -2.89
CA ARG A 380 0.74 -25.70 -3.74
C ARG A 380 -0.10 -26.70 -2.93
N GLN A 381 0.55 -27.60 -2.18
CA GLN A 381 -0.15 -28.55 -1.31
C GLN A 381 -0.94 -27.87 -0.20
N ALA A 382 -0.53 -26.67 0.22
CA ALA A 382 -1.22 -25.85 1.21
C ALA A 382 -2.46 -25.14 0.65
N GLY A 383 -2.70 -25.15 -0.66
CA GLY A 383 -3.88 -24.57 -1.29
C GLY A 383 -3.73 -23.12 -1.73
N VAL A 384 -2.50 -22.62 -1.96
CA VAL A 384 -2.31 -21.26 -2.47
C VAL A 384 -2.93 -21.11 -3.87
N SER A 385 -3.64 -20.00 -4.09
CA SER A 385 -4.32 -19.70 -5.35
C SER A 385 -3.43 -19.03 -6.39
N LEU A 386 -2.44 -18.24 -5.96
CA LEU A 386 -1.45 -17.57 -6.80
C LEU A 386 -0.11 -17.44 -6.07
N ILE A 387 0.99 -17.70 -6.77
CA ILE A 387 2.34 -17.43 -6.28
C ILE A 387 2.97 -16.32 -7.12
N THR A 388 3.43 -15.24 -6.50
CA THR A 388 4.24 -14.22 -7.17
C THR A 388 5.72 -14.38 -6.80
N VAL A 389 6.62 -14.44 -7.77
CA VAL A 389 8.07 -14.53 -7.54
C VAL A 389 8.77 -13.27 -8.01
N HIS A 390 9.39 -12.54 -7.08
CA HIS A 390 10.34 -11.49 -7.42
C HIS A 390 11.70 -12.11 -7.75
N GLY A 391 12.22 -11.89 -8.96
CA GLY A 391 13.48 -12.46 -9.46
C GLY A 391 14.74 -11.92 -8.79
N ARG A 392 14.67 -11.45 -7.54
CA ARG A 392 15.83 -11.02 -6.76
C ARG A 392 15.83 -11.64 -5.39
N SER A 393 17.02 -11.85 -4.85
CA SER A 393 17.20 -12.20 -3.45
C SER A 393 16.90 -11.01 -2.53
N ARG A 394 16.76 -11.25 -1.23
CA ARG A 394 16.64 -10.18 -0.23
C ARG A 394 17.88 -9.27 -0.24
N GLU A 395 19.07 -9.84 -0.24
CA GLU A 395 20.36 -9.11 -0.20
C GLU A 395 20.56 -8.20 -1.41
N GLN A 396 20.18 -8.67 -2.60
CA GLN A 396 20.29 -7.89 -3.83
C GLN A 396 19.45 -6.61 -3.80
N ARG A 397 18.42 -6.52 -2.94
CA ARG A 397 17.48 -5.39 -2.88
C ARG A 397 17.04 -4.92 -4.28
N TYR A 398 17.68 -3.87 -4.79
CA TYR A 398 17.49 -3.26 -6.10
C TYR A 398 18.79 -3.03 -6.89
N THR A 399 19.93 -3.56 -6.44
CA THR A 399 21.26 -3.27 -7.02
C THR A 399 21.61 -4.11 -8.24
N LYS A 400 20.92 -5.25 -8.42
CA LYS A 400 21.09 -6.16 -9.57
C LYS A 400 19.84 -6.21 -10.44
N LEU A 401 19.91 -6.82 -11.61
CA LEU A 401 18.74 -7.13 -12.43
C LEU A 401 17.96 -8.30 -11.82
N ALA A 402 16.67 -8.38 -12.13
CA ALA A 402 15.85 -9.55 -11.81
C ALA A 402 16.24 -10.74 -12.71
N ASP A 403 16.42 -11.90 -12.08
CA ASP A 403 16.68 -13.19 -12.72
C ASP A 403 15.37 -13.83 -13.17
N TRP A 404 15.03 -13.63 -14.45
CA TRP A 404 13.81 -14.14 -15.07
C TRP A 404 13.90 -15.61 -15.51
N ASP A 405 15.12 -16.12 -15.73
CA ASP A 405 15.32 -17.56 -15.96
C ASP A 405 14.97 -18.36 -14.70
N TYR A 406 15.32 -17.83 -13.52
CA TYR A 406 14.89 -18.44 -12.26
C TYR A 406 13.38 -18.32 -12.02
N VAL A 407 12.77 -17.21 -12.45
CA VAL A 407 11.30 -17.06 -12.42
C VAL A 407 10.64 -18.13 -13.31
N ARG A 408 11.17 -18.40 -14.51
CA ARG A 408 10.71 -19.50 -15.37
C ARG A 408 10.75 -20.84 -14.65
N GLN A 409 11.90 -21.18 -14.05
CA GLN A 409 12.05 -22.43 -13.29
C GLN A 409 10.99 -22.56 -12.18
N CYS A 410 10.71 -21.46 -11.47
CA CYS A 410 9.68 -21.45 -10.44
C CYS A 410 8.27 -21.65 -11.02
N ALA A 411 7.97 -21.04 -12.17
CA ALA A 411 6.69 -21.18 -12.86
C ALA A 411 6.45 -22.62 -13.34
N GLU A 412 7.47 -23.29 -13.85
CA GLU A 412 7.41 -24.70 -14.26
C GLU A 412 7.09 -25.64 -13.07
N ILE A 413 7.79 -25.45 -11.94
CA ILE A 413 7.59 -26.25 -10.71
C ILE A 413 6.20 -26.02 -10.11
N ALA A 414 5.66 -24.81 -10.21
CA ALA A 414 4.38 -24.45 -9.61
C ALA A 414 3.16 -25.08 -10.30
N ARG A 415 3.29 -25.56 -11.55
CA ARG A 415 2.15 -26.05 -12.34
C ARG A 415 1.33 -27.10 -11.57
N PRO A 416 -0.02 -27.03 -11.62
CA PRO A 416 -0.83 -26.09 -12.41
C PRO A 416 -1.14 -24.75 -11.71
N THR A 417 -0.62 -24.49 -10.51
CA THR A 417 -0.86 -23.21 -9.80
C THR A 417 -0.28 -22.05 -10.59
N PRO A 418 -1.04 -20.96 -10.84
CA PRO A 418 -0.55 -19.83 -11.60
C PRO A 418 0.61 -19.13 -10.88
N VAL A 419 1.57 -18.65 -11.67
CA VAL A 419 2.71 -17.88 -11.18
C VAL A 419 2.74 -16.52 -11.84
N PHE A 420 2.91 -15.48 -11.04
CA PHE A 420 3.21 -14.14 -11.52
C PHE A 420 4.70 -13.85 -11.38
N GLY A 421 5.32 -13.45 -12.49
CA GLY A 421 6.69 -12.93 -12.48
C GLY A 421 6.73 -11.48 -11.99
N ASN A 422 7.79 -11.09 -11.29
CA ASN A 422 7.96 -9.72 -10.82
C ASN A 422 9.44 -9.30 -10.92
N GLY A 423 9.68 -8.11 -11.45
CA GLY A 423 11.00 -7.49 -11.47
C GLY A 423 11.28 -6.72 -12.75
N ASP A 424 11.69 -5.48 -12.62
CA ASP A 424 12.34 -4.68 -13.69
C ASP A 424 11.55 -4.36 -14.95
N ILE A 425 10.23 -4.52 -14.91
CA ILE A 425 9.34 -4.07 -15.97
C ILE A 425 9.20 -2.54 -15.93
N LEU A 426 9.62 -1.85 -17.00
CA LEU A 426 9.40 -0.42 -17.22
C LEU A 426 8.80 -0.12 -18.61
N SER A 427 8.76 -1.10 -19.51
CA SER A 427 8.29 -0.94 -20.89
C SER A 427 7.37 -2.09 -21.33
N LEU A 428 6.66 -1.88 -22.44
CA LEU A 428 5.86 -2.93 -23.09
C LEU A 428 6.78 -4.09 -23.50
N GLU A 429 7.95 -3.77 -24.04
CA GLU A 429 8.96 -4.72 -24.48
C GLU A 429 9.48 -5.58 -23.33
N ASP A 430 9.74 -4.98 -22.16
CA ASP A 430 10.11 -5.74 -20.95
C ASP A 430 8.98 -6.70 -20.56
N TYR A 431 7.73 -6.24 -20.57
CA TYR A 431 6.57 -7.06 -20.20
C TYR A 431 6.42 -8.26 -21.14
N VAL A 432 6.40 -8.03 -22.45
CA VAL A 432 6.22 -9.08 -23.47
C VAL A 432 7.36 -10.10 -23.39
N THR A 433 8.61 -9.62 -23.43
CA THR A 433 9.80 -10.48 -23.39
C THR A 433 9.78 -11.38 -22.16
N HIS A 434 9.55 -10.80 -20.98
CA HIS A 434 9.59 -11.57 -19.75
C HIS A 434 8.39 -12.50 -19.57
N LYS A 435 7.20 -12.11 -20.04
CA LYS A 435 6.01 -12.96 -20.02
C LYS A 435 6.21 -14.19 -20.91
N GLU A 436 6.63 -13.98 -22.15
CA GLU A 436 6.84 -15.05 -23.15
C GLU A 436 7.98 -15.99 -22.74
N CYS A 437 9.15 -15.44 -22.39
CA CYS A 437 10.32 -16.27 -22.09
C CYS A 437 10.22 -17.05 -20.78
N SER A 438 9.37 -16.64 -19.83
CA SER A 438 9.24 -17.31 -18.53
C SER A 438 8.01 -18.20 -18.39
N GLY A 439 7.04 -18.11 -19.31
CA GLY A 439 5.82 -18.93 -19.25
C GLY A 439 4.97 -18.69 -17.99
N VAL A 440 5.12 -17.52 -17.36
CA VAL A 440 4.31 -17.09 -16.21
C VAL A 440 2.89 -16.79 -16.65
N SER A 441 1.93 -16.98 -15.74
CA SER A 441 0.51 -16.68 -15.97
C SER A 441 0.22 -15.18 -16.04
N GLY A 442 1.17 -14.34 -15.62
CA GLY A 442 1.06 -12.90 -15.65
C GLY A 442 2.29 -12.24 -15.05
N VAL A 443 2.34 -10.91 -15.11
CA VAL A 443 3.46 -10.13 -14.61
C VAL A 443 2.96 -9.05 -13.67
N MET A 444 3.52 -9.02 -12.47
CA MET A 444 3.25 -7.99 -11.48
C MET A 444 4.19 -6.79 -11.68
N ILE A 445 3.62 -5.61 -11.85
CA ILE A 445 4.34 -4.36 -12.13
C ILE A 445 4.49 -3.55 -10.84
N ALA A 446 5.72 -3.17 -10.51
CA ALA A 446 6.06 -2.50 -9.25
C ALA A 446 6.59 -1.08 -9.49
N ARG A 447 7.92 -0.89 -9.44
CA ARG A 447 8.56 0.43 -9.64
C ARG A 447 8.28 1.02 -11.03
N GLY A 448 8.06 0.17 -12.05
CA GLY A 448 7.64 0.62 -13.37
C GLY A 448 6.37 1.46 -13.32
N ALA A 449 5.36 1.04 -12.55
CA ALA A 449 4.12 1.80 -12.39
C ALA A 449 4.33 3.13 -11.64
N LEU A 450 5.25 3.19 -10.68
CA LEU A 450 5.58 4.43 -9.98
C LEU A 450 6.28 5.46 -10.89
N ILE A 451 7.09 4.98 -11.84
CA ILE A 451 7.78 5.81 -12.82
C ILE A 451 6.83 6.16 -13.97
N LYS A 452 5.97 5.22 -14.38
CA LYS A 452 5.14 5.32 -15.57
C LYS A 452 3.79 4.62 -15.34
N PRO A 453 2.80 5.25 -14.67
CA PRO A 453 1.51 4.61 -14.40
C PRO A 453 0.74 4.18 -15.65
N TRP A 454 0.89 4.93 -16.74
CA TRP A 454 0.28 4.58 -18.04
C TRP A 454 0.91 3.38 -18.72
N LEU A 455 1.95 2.76 -18.14
CA LEU A 455 2.51 1.49 -18.60
C LEU A 455 1.43 0.39 -18.69
N PHE A 456 0.42 0.42 -17.82
CA PHE A 456 -0.71 -0.51 -17.93
C PHE A 456 -1.48 -0.32 -19.24
N THR A 457 -1.68 0.92 -19.69
CA THR A 457 -2.32 1.23 -20.98
C THR A 457 -1.43 0.83 -22.14
N GLU A 458 -0.13 1.09 -22.04
CA GLU A 458 0.83 0.67 -23.08
C GLU A 458 0.82 -0.86 -23.28
N ILE A 459 0.75 -1.63 -22.19
CA ILE A 459 0.69 -3.09 -22.24
C ILE A 459 -0.64 -3.58 -22.78
N ARG A 460 -1.77 -3.06 -22.26
CA ARG A 460 -3.11 -3.46 -22.69
C ARG A 460 -3.36 -3.17 -24.16
N ASP A 461 -2.94 -1.99 -24.62
CA ASP A 461 -3.18 -1.51 -25.98
C ASP A 461 -2.03 -1.89 -26.94
N CYS A 462 -0.99 -2.60 -26.47
CA CYS A 462 0.20 -2.97 -27.23
C CYS A 462 0.84 -1.78 -27.99
N ARG A 463 0.95 -0.63 -27.33
CA ARG A 463 1.50 0.61 -27.93
C ARG A 463 2.40 1.35 -26.97
N THR A 464 3.40 2.04 -27.50
CA THR A 464 4.14 3.05 -26.73
C THR A 464 3.33 4.34 -26.61
N TRP A 465 3.43 5.02 -25.47
CA TRP A 465 2.73 6.30 -25.27
C TRP A 465 3.66 7.37 -24.69
N ASP A 466 4.05 8.31 -25.56
CA ASP A 466 4.84 9.48 -25.19
C ASP A 466 3.92 10.65 -24.79
N ILE A 467 3.45 10.65 -23.54
CA ILE A 467 2.55 11.69 -23.05
C ILE A 467 3.26 13.03 -22.80
N SER A 468 2.51 14.11 -22.97
CA SER A 468 2.96 15.47 -22.73
C SER A 468 3.17 15.79 -21.24
N ALA A 469 3.85 16.90 -20.95
CA ALA A 469 4.00 17.40 -19.59
C ALA A 469 2.65 17.78 -18.93
N ASN A 470 1.69 18.27 -19.72
CA ASN A 470 0.37 18.64 -19.22
C ASN A 470 -0.46 17.40 -18.84
N GLU A 471 -0.46 16.36 -19.69
CA GLU A 471 -1.10 15.08 -19.34
C GLU A 471 -0.49 14.48 -18.07
N ARG A 472 0.83 14.60 -17.88
CA ARG A 472 1.49 14.18 -16.64
C ARG A 472 1.05 15.01 -15.44
N LEU A 473 0.86 16.31 -15.59
CA LEU A 473 0.36 17.17 -14.52
C LEU A 473 -1.09 16.84 -14.16
N ASP A 474 -1.91 16.51 -15.16
CA ASP A 474 -3.30 16.07 -14.97
C ASP A 474 -3.38 14.77 -14.16
N ILE A 475 -2.47 13.82 -14.41
CA ILE A 475 -2.34 12.60 -13.60
C ILE A 475 -2.01 12.93 -12.14
N LEU A 476 -1.11 13.88 -11.89
CA LEU A 476 -0.80 14.32 -10.53
C LEU A 476 -2.00 15.02 -9.88
N ARG A 477 -2.80 15.76 -10.66
CA ARG A 477 -4.05 16.36 -10.21
C ARG A 477 -5.08 15.31 -9.81
N ASP A 478 -5.24 14.23 -10.59
CA ASP A 478 -6.11 13.12 -10.20
C ASP A 478 -5.69 12.52 -8.85
N PHE A 479 -4.39 12.25 -8.69
CA PHE A 479 -3.86 11.74 -7.43
C PHE A 479 -4.17 12.69 -6.26
N SER A 480 -3.96 13.99 -6.47
CA SER A 480 -4.31 15.01 -5.48
C SER A 480 -5.79 14.98 -5.14
N ASN A 481 -6.68 14.94 -6.13
CA ASN A 481 -8.12 14.90 -5.92
C ASN A 481 -8.55 13.64 -5.14
N TYR A 482 -8.08 12.46 -5.55
CA TYR A 482 -8.35 11.21 -4.84
C TYR A 482 -7.81 11.21 -3.41
N GLY A 483 -6.68 11.89 -3.17
CA GLY A 483 -6.10 12.09 -1.85
C GLY A 483 -6.95 13.01 -0.97
N LEU A 484 -7.49 14.10 -1.52
CA LEU A 484 -8.37 15.02 -0.81
C LEU A 484 -9.73 14.39 -0.48
N GLU A 485 -10.26 13.58 -1.38
CA GLU A 485 -11.47 12.76 -1.15
C GLU A 485 -11.27 11.79 0.02
N LEU A 486 -10.11 11.14 0.09
CA LEU A 486 -9.82 10.12 1.12
C LEU A 486 -9.38 10.72 2.47
N TRP A 487 -8.48 11.70 2.45
CA TRP A 487 -7.82 12.24 3.65
C TRP A 487 -8.41 13.58 4.12
N GLY A 488 -9.28 14.19 3.32
CA GLY A 488 -9.93 15.46 3.59
C GLY A 488 -9.33 16.63 2.81
N SER A 489 -10.13 17.68 2.67
CA SER A 489 -9.75 18.96 2.06
C SER A 489 -9.46 20.05 3.10
N ASP A 490 -9.39 19.70 4.38
CA ASP A 490 -8.89 20.59 5.44
C ASP A 490 -7.35 20.70 5.39
N THR A 491 -6.76 21.55 6.23
CA THR A 491 -5.30 21.72 6.26
C THR A 491 -4.58 20.39 6.43
N ARG A 492 -5.05 19.51 7.32
CA ARG A 492 -4.40 18.22 7.57
C ARG A 492 -4.49 17.29 6.35
N GLY A 493 -5.65 17.21 5.71
CA GLY A 493 -5.87 16.38 4.54
C GLY A 493 -5.06 16.85 3.33
N VAL A 494 -4.97 18.18 3.12
CA VAL A 494 -4.10 18.77 2.09
C VAL A 494 -2.63 18.41 2.33
N GLU A 495 -2.11 18.57 3.55
CA GLU A 495 -0.70 18.24 3.82
C GLU A 495 -0.42 16.74 3.79
N THR A 496 -1.39 15.91 4.15
CA THR A 496 -1.28 14.45 4.01
C THR A 496 -1.20 14.07 2.53
N THR A 497 -2.08 14.63 1.71
CA THR A 497 -2.08 14.47 0.25
C THR A 497 -0.75 14.92 -0.35
N ARG A 498 -0.26 16.11 0.04
CA ARG A 498 1.03 16.65 -0.40
C ARG A 498 2.17 15.72 -0.03
N ARG A 499 2.20 15.21 1.21
CA ARG A 499 3.27 14.30 1.65
C ARG A 499 3.36 13.09 0.75
N PHE A 500 2.25 12.42 0.45
CA PHE A 500 2.25 11.23 -0.40
C PHE A 500 2.50 11.55 -1.88
N LEU A 501 2.04 12.70 -2.37
CA LEU A 501 2.36 13.19 -3.72
C LEU A 501 3.88 13.38 -3.87
N LEU A 502 4.54 14.02 -2.90
CA LEU A 502 5.98 14.22 -2.90
C LEU A 502 6.77 12.89 -2.82
N GLU A 503 6.29 11.93 -2.02
CA GLU A 503 6.88 10.58 -2.00
C GLU A 503 6.76 9.90 -3.36
N TRP A 504 5.65 10.08 -4.08
CA TRP A 504 5.49 9.53 -5.42
C TRP A 504 6.34 10.26 -6.48
N LEU A 505 6.41 11.59 -6.42
CA LEU A 505 7.28 12.40 -7.29
C LEU A 505 8.75 11.94 -7.21
N SER A 506 9.20 11.46 -6.04
CA SER A 506 10.53 10.84 -5.87
C SER A 506 10.78 9.54 -6.67
N PHE A 507 9.77 9.03 -7.37
CA PHE A 507 9.89 7.98 -8.37
C PHE A 507 9.56 8.48 -9.78
N LEU A 508 8.50 9.27 -9.92
CA LEU A 508 7.98 9.75 -11.21
C LEU A 508 9.01 10.59 -11.97
N TYR A 509 9.87 11.36 -11.29
CA TYR A 509 10.91 12.19 -11.93
C TYR A 509 11.89 11.38 -12.80
N ARG A 510 11.95 10.07 -12.59
CA ARG A 510 12.83 9.15 -13.33
C ARG A 510 12.30 8.80 -14.71
N TYR A 511 11.05 9.14 -15.02
CA TYR A 511 10.51 8.98 -16.36
C TYR A 511 11.23 9.90 -17.33
N ILE A 512 11.66 9.33 -18.45
CA ILE A 512 12.24 10.08 -19.55
C ILE A 512 11.24 10.01 -20.71
N PRO A 513 10.78 11.16 -21.23
CA PRO A 513 9.92 11.20 -22.41
C PRO A 513 10.52 10.44 -23.58
N TYR A 514 9.69 9.68 -24.29
CA TYR A 514 10.17 8.78 -25.35
C TYR A 514 10.83 9.58 -26.48
N GLY A 515 10.27 10.72 -26.86
CA GLY A 515 10.82 11.62 -27.87
C GLY A 515 12.18 12.22 -27.51
N ILE A 516 12.62 12.16 -26.25
CA ILE A 516 13.94 12.64 -25.80
C ILE A 516 14.99 11.52 -25.79
N LEU A 517 14.56 10.26 -25.70
CA LEU A 517 15.47 9.12 -25.72
C LEU A 517 16.11 8.96 -27.10
N GLU A 518 17.42 8.72 -27.12
CA GLU A 518 18.16 8.30 -28.32
C GLU A 518 18.04 6.79 -28.51
N ARG A 519 18.04 6.03 -27.40
CA ARG A 519 17.82 4.58 -27.38
C ARG A 519 16.57 4.28 -26.58
N VAL A 520 15.68 3.53 -27.21
CA VAL A 520 14.41 3.09 -26.63
C VAL A 520 14.40 1.56 -26.48
N PRO A 521 13.68 1.01 -25.49
CA PRO A 521 13.06 1.71 -24.35
C PRO A 521 14.08 2.09 -23.26
N GLN A 522 13.68 2.99 -22.35
CA GLN A 522 14.43 3.26 -21.11
C GLN A 522 14.48 2.01 -20.24
N ARG A 523 15.66 1.66 -19.72
CA ARG A 523 15.79 0.57 -18.74
C ARG A 523 15.58 1.09 -17.32
N ILE A 524 14.99 0.26 -16.45
CA ILE A 524 14.65 0.66 -15.08
C ILE A 524 15.85 1.05 -14.21
N ASN A 525 17.07 0.64 -14.54
CA ASN A 525 18.26 0.96 -13.76
C ASN A 525 19.03 2.16 -14.32
N GLU A 526 18.68 2.64 -15.51
CA GLU A 526 19.34 3.79 -16.12
C GLU A 526 19.04 5.08 -15.35
N ARG A 527 20.00 6.00 -15.38
CA ARG A 527 19.86 7.37 -14.90
C ARG A 527 20.15 8.33 -16.05
N PRO A 528 19.27 9.29 -16.36
CA PRO A 528 19.61 10.27 -17.37
C PRO A 528 20.75 11.16 -16.87
N PRO A 529 21.66 11.62 -17.74
CA PRO A 529 22.45 12.81 -17.44
C PRO A 529 21.52 14.01 -17.20
N ALA A 530 22.04 15.11 -16.66
CA ALA A 530 21.26 16.34 -16.56
C ALA A 530 20.76 16.76 -17.96
N TYR A 531 19.45 16.92 -18.11
CA TYR A 531 18.82 17.25 -19.39
C TYR A 531 17.71 18.30 -19.23
N PHE A 532 17.36 18.96 -20.33
CA PHE A 532 16.16 19.79 -20.48
C PHE A 532 15.02 18.94 -21.05
N GLY A 533 13.81 19.16 -20.55
CA GLY A 533 12.61 18.62 -21.15
C GLY A 533 12.24 19.33 -22.45
N ARG A 534 11.20 18.86 -23.14
CA ARG A 534 10.59 19.53 -24.31
C ARG A 534 10.03 20.93 -23.97
N ASN A 535 9.77 21.20 -22.69
CA ASN A 535 9.33 22.49 -22.17
C ASN A 535 9.76 22.65 -20.69
N ASP A 536 9.45 23.80 -20.09
CA ASP A 536 9.82 24.14 -18.71
C ASP A 536 9.19 23.19 -17.68
N LEU A 537 7.91 22.83 -17.86
CA LEU A 537 7.21 21.91 -16.96
C LEU A 537 7.84 20.52 -16.99
N GLU A 538 8.22 20.04 -18.17
CA GLU A 538 8.93 18.78 -18.33
C GLU A 538 10.31 18.81 -17.70
N THR A 539 11.03 19.93 -17.85
CA THR A 539 12.31 20.16 -17.19
C THR A 539 12.16 20.15 -15.67
N LEU A 540 11.10 20.77 -15.14
CA LEU A 540 10.77 20.78 -13.72
C LEU A 540 10.46 19.37 -13.20
N MET A 541 9.66 18.60 -13.94
CA MET A 541 9.30 17.23 -13.59
C MET A 541 10.47 16.25 -13.65
N ALA A 542 11.49 16.52 -14.47
CA ALA A 542 12.71 15.72 -14.55
C ALA A 542 13.73 16.03 -13.44
N SER A 543 13.50 17.08 -12.65
CA SER A 543 14.42 17.50 -11.60
C SER A 543 14.53 16.48 -10.47
N GLU A 544 15.74 16.25 -10.00
CA GLU A 544 16.02 15.45 -8.80
C GLU A 544 15.93 16.28 -7.50
N ASN A 545 15.72 17.60 -7.60
CA ASN A 545 15.67 18.49 -6.46
C ASN A 545 14.29 18.49 -5.79
N CYS A 546 14.26 18.20 -4.49
CA CYS A 546 13.02 18.21 -3.70
C CYS A 546 12.29 19.56 -3.71
N ALA A 547 13.01 20.68 -3.88
CA ALA A 547 12.39 22.01 -4.00
C ALA A 547 11.52 22.13 -5.26
N ASP A 548 11.89 21.47 -6.36
CA ASP A 548 11.11 21.47 -7.59
C ASP A 548 9.86 20.60 -7.46
N TRP A 549 9.95 19.48 -6.73
CA TRP A 549 8.78 18.66 -6.40
C TRP A 549 7.80 19.42 -5.50
N ILE A 550 8.30 20.23 -4.57
CA ILE A 550 7.48 21.13 -3.76
C ILE A 550 6.73 22.11 -4.66
N ARG A 551 7.41 22.77 -5.59
CA ARG A 551 6.78 23.69 -6.56
C ARG A 551 5.66 23.00 -7.36
N ILE A 552 5.89 21.78 -7.86
CA ILE A 552 4.84 20.99 -8.55
C ILE A 552 3.65 20.75 -7.62
N SER A 553 3.89 20.38 -6.36
CA SER A 553 2.82 20.17 -5.40
C SER A 553 2.05 21.46 -5.08
N GLU A 554 2.69 22.63 -5.12
CA GLU A 554 2.04 23.92 -4.90
C GLU A 554 1.09 24.31 -6.03
N MET A 555 1.41 23.91 -7.28
CA MET A 555 0.51 24.08 -8.42
C MET A 555 -0.82 23.35 -8.23
N LEU A 556 -0.85 22.28 -7.44
CA LEU A 556 -2.02 21.41 -7.24
C LEU A 556 -2.73 21.62 -5.91
N LEU A 557 -1.98 21.94 -4.85
CA LEU A 557 -2.44 21.94 -3.46
C LEU A 557 -2.24 23.30 -2.76
N GLY A 558 -1.91 24.34 -3.52
CA GLY A 558 -1.62 25.69 -3.00
C GLY A 558 -0.26 25.78 -2.29
N PRO A 559 0.10 26.95 -1.73
CA PRO A 559 1.41 27.18 -1.14
C PRO A 559 1.68 26.31 0.09
N VAL A 560 2.95 25.92 0.29
CA VAL A 560 3.39 25.23 1.51
C VAL A 560 3.54 26.21 2.69
N PRO A 561 3.59 25.72 3.94
CA PRO A 561 3.98 26.56 5.08
C PRO A 561 5.39 27.14 4.93
N ASP A 562 5.64 28.30 5.52
CA ASP A 562 6.99 28.85 5.62
C ASP A 562 7.96 27.86 6.26
N GLY A 563 9.13 27.69 5.66
CA GLY A 563 10.17 26.76 6.12
C GLY A 563 9.85 25.28 5.89
N PHE A 564 8.80 24.95 5.12
CA PHE A 564 8.50 23.57 4.75
C PHE A 564 9.67 22.95 3.97
N THR A 565 10.09 21.77 4.41
CA THR A 565 11.12 20.98 3.73
C THR A 565 10.62 19.55 3.56
N PHE A 566 11.06 18.93 2.47
CA PHE A 566 10.74 17.54 2.18
C PHE A 566 12.01 16.73 1.95
N THR A 567 12.04 15.57 2.59
CA THR A 567 13.04 14.53 2.33
C THR A 567 12.27 13.24 2.05
N PRO A 568 12.51 12.59 0.90
CA PRO A 568 11.83 11.35 0.55
C PRO A 568 12.21 10.25 1.55
N LYS A 569 11.23 9.45 1.94
CA LYS A 569 11.45 8.33 2.87
C LYS A 569 12.30 7.24 2.22
N HIS A 570 12.11 7.02 0.93
CA HIS A 570 12.85 6.04 0.15
C HIS A 570 13.94 6.75 -0.65
N LYS A 571 15.21 6.50 -0.34
CA LYS A 571 16.30 6.83 -1.27
C LYS A 571 16.21 5.84 -2.42
N ALA A 572 15.79 6.27 -3.60
CA ALA A 572 15.80 5.47 -4.83
C ALA A 572 17.23 5.19 -5.37
N ASN A 573 18.18 4.99 -4.45
CA ASN A 573 19.58 4.70 -4.75
C ASN A 573 19.69 3.21 -5.07
N ALA A 574 19.50 2.88 -6.35
CA ALA A 574 19.85 1.57 -6.90
C ALA A 574 21.36 1.45 -7.17
N TYR A 575 22.13 2.54 -7.01
CA TYR A 575 23.54 2.60 -7.31
C TYR A 575 24.37 2.75 -6.03
N ARG A 576 25.15 1.72 -5.74
CA ARG A 576 26.39 1.76 -4.97
C ARG A 576 27.38 0.83 -5.63
#